data_AF-A0A137SVK1-F1
#
_entry.id   AF-A0A137SVK1-F1
#
_cell.length_a   1.000
_cell.length_b   1.000
_cell.length_c   1.000
_cell.angle_alpha   90.00
_cell.angle_beta   90.00
_cell.angle_gamma   90.00
#
_symmetry.space_group_name_H-M   'P 1'
#
loop_
_entity.id
_entity.type
_entity.pdbx_description
1 polymer ?
#
loop_
_entity_poly.entity_id
_entity_poly.type
_entity_poly.pdbx_seq_one_letter_code
_entity_poly.pdbx_strand_id
1 'polypeptide(L)'
;MKIMEKEVLQDFHAQEIRISPARISLLKSDEIFVFGSNLQGMHGGGAARIAVTKFGAIMGQGVGLQGQSYAIPTMQGGVETIKPYVDEFIGFAKLHPEYKFLVTRVGCGIAGFTDGEIAPLFSEAINVANIYLPQEFLNELYSKNRKI
;
A
#
# COMPACT_ATOMS: atom_id res chain seq x y z
N MET A 1 -31.57 -30.29 -12.83
CA MET A 1 -30.77 -30.07 -11.59
C MET A 1 -29.30 -30.43 -11.83
N LYS A 2 -28.66 -29.78 -12.81
CA LYS A 2 -27.20 -29.89 -13.13
C LYS A 2 -26.64 -28.60 -13.75
N ILE A 3 -27.51 -27.65 -14.10
CA ILE A 3 -27.16 -26.38 -14.74
C ILE A 3 -26.91 -25.29 -13.67
N MET A 4 -27.72 -25.25 -12.60
CA MET A 4 -27.53 -24.32 -11.47
C MET A 4 -26.20 -24.51 -10.70
N GLU A 5 -25.66 -25.73 -10.61
CA GLU A 5 -24.38 -25.96 -9.92
C GLU A 5 -23.17 -25.41 -10.70
N LYS A 6 -23.27 -25.31 -12.03
CA LYS A 6 -22.17 -24.78 -12.86
C LYS A 6 -22.08 -23.25 -12.85
N GLU A 7 -23.21 -22.55 -12.73
CA GLU A 7 -23.23 -21.08 -12.58
C GLU A 7 -22.79 -20.66 -11.18
N VAL A 8 -23.19 -21.38 -10.13
CA VAL A 8 -22.77 -21.07 -8.74
C VAL A 8 -21.27 -21.33 -8.50
N LEU A 9 -20.64 -22.22 -9.27
CA LEU A 9 -19.20 -22.48 -9.18
C LEU A 9 -18.33 -21.50 -9.99
N GLN A 10 -18.92 -20.61 -10.81
CA GLN A 10 -18.16 -19.59 -11.54
C GLN A 10 -17.85 -18.33 -10.72
N ASP A 11 -18.50 -18.12 -9.58
CA ASP A 11 -18.36 -16.89 -8.78
C ASP A 11 -17.30 -16.93 -7.68
N PHE A 12 -16.56 -18.04 -7.52
CA PHE A 12 -15.33 -18.03 -6.72
C PHE A 12 -14.16 -17.56 -7.59
N HIS A 13 -14.16 -16.26 -7.92
CA HIS A 13 -12.91 -15.59 -8.23
C HIS A 13 -12.03 -15.67 -6.97
N ALA A 14 -11.10 -16.62 -6.95
CA ALA A 14 -9.95 -16.53 -6.07
C ALA A 14 -9.34 -15.16 -6.33
N GLN A 15 -9.55 -14.20 -5.42
CA GLN A 15 -8.98 -12.87 -5.55
C GLN A 15 -7.48 -13.06 -5.78
N GLU A 16 -6.97 -12.65 -6.95
CA GLU A 16 -5.54 -12.75 -7.21
C GLU A 16 -4.80 -11.99 -6.11
N ILE A 17 -3.88 -12.69 -5.44
CA ILE A 17 -3.07 -12.09 -4.39
C ILE A 17 -2.12 -11.10 -5.07
N ARG A 18 -2.34 -9.81 -4.84
CA ARG A 18 -1.55 -8.72 -5.42
C ARG A 18 -0.43 -8.33 -4.48
N ILE A 19 0.77 -8.85 -4.76
CA ILE A 19 1.96 -8.65 -3.94
C ILE A 19 2.87 -7.61 -4.60
N SER A 20 3.26 -6.60 -3.84
CA SER A 20 4.32 -5.66 -4.24
C SER A 20 5.70 -6.34 -4.20
N PRO A 21 6.57 -6.12 -5.19
CA PRO A 21 7.94 -6.64 -5.15
C PRO A 21 8.68 -6.17 -3.88
N ALA A 22 9.39 -7.08 -3.21
CA ALA A 22 10.15 -6.76 -1.99
C ALA A 22 11.21 -5.65 -2.22
N ARG A 23 11.70 -5.52 -3.46
CA ARG A 23 12.58 -4.44 -3.89
C ARG A 23 12.08 -3.85 -5.20
N ILE A 24 11.66 -2.59 -5.15
CA ILE A 24 11.24 -1.83 -6.33
C ILE A 24 12.40 -0.94 -6.76
N SER A 25 12.91 -1.16 -7.98
CA SER A 25 14.06 -0.43 -8.51
C SER A 25 13.76 0.30 -9.82
N LEU A 26 12.66 -0.07 -10.47
CA LEU A 26 12.11 0.47 -11.70
C LEU A 26 10.58 0.46 -11.56
N LEU A 27 9.91 1.38 -12.25
CA LEU A 27 8.46 1.45 -12.37
C LEU A 27 8.09 1.47 -13.85
N LYS A 28 6.99 0.80 -14.19
CA LYS A 28 6.28 1.08 -15.45
C LYS A 28 5.57 2.42 -15.36
N SER A 29 5.15 2.95 -16.50
CA SER A 29 4.48 4.26 -16.58
C SER A 29 3.17 4.35 -15.79
N ASP A 30 2.52 3.21 -15.54
CA ASP A 30 1.28 3.10 -14.75
C ASP A 30 1.55 2.73 -13.29
N GLU A 31 2.79 2.53 -12.86
CA GLU A 31 3.12 2.09 -11.50
C GLU A 31 3.51 3.28 -10.60
N ILE A 32 2.94 3.31 -9.40
CA ILE A 32 3.18 4.34 -8.39
C ILE A 32 3.84 3.70 -7.16
N PHE A 33 4.99 4.23 -6.78
CA PHE A 33 5.72 3.80 -5.59
C PHE A 33 5.13 4.41 -4.32
N VAL A 34 4.50 3.62 -3.46
CA VAL A 34 3.89 4.11 -2.21
C VAL A 34 4.84 3.90 -1.04
N PHE A 35 5.16 4.99 -0.34
CA PHE A 35 6.22 5.02 0.66
C PHE A 35 5.83 5.77 1.93
N GLY A 36 6.47 5.40 3.04
CA GLY A 36 6.36 6.11 4.31
C GLY A 36 7.16 7.42 4.31
N SER A 37 6.53 8.50 4.75
CA SER A 37 7.05 9.86 4.79
C SER A 37 6.91 10.47 6.21
N ASN A 38 7.34 11.71 6.39
CA ASN A 38 6.88 12.60 7.46
C ASN A 38 6.09 13.78 6.85
N LEU A 39 5.38 14.53 7.69
CA LEU A 39 4.55 15.66 7.26
C LEU A 39 5.36 16.76 6.57
N GLN A 40 6.61 16.96 6.97
CA GLN A 40 7.50 17.97 6.38
C GLN A 40 8.08 17.53 5.02
N GLY A 41 7.85 16.30 4.58
CA GLY A 41 8.43 15.76 3.34
C GLY A 41 9.95 15.65 3.36
N MET A 42 10.56 15.43 4.53
CA MET A 42 12.00 15.23 4.67
C MET A 42 12.35 13.80 4.27
N HIS A 43 12.51 13.57 2.96
CA HIS A 43 12.72 12.25 2.35
C HIS A 43 14.19 11.84 2.28
N GLY A 44 14.95 12.03 3.35
CA GLY A 44 16.41 11.82 3.37
C GLY A 44 16.87 10.36 3.52
N GLY A 45 15.97 9.44 3.87
CA GLY A 45 16.35 8.06 4.23
C GLY A 45 15.40 6.99 3.69
N GLY A 46 15.88 5.73 3.70
CA GLY A 46 15.08 4.55 3.38
C GLY A 46 14.35 4.63 2.03
N ALA A 47 13.09 4.18 2.03
CA ALA A 47 12.20 4.22 0.86
C ALA A 47 11.94 5.66 0.38
N ALA A 48 11.84 6.64 1.28
CA ALA A 48 11.62 8.04 0.91
C ALA A 48 12.77 8.60 0.07
N ARG A 49 14.02 8.28 0.40
CA ARG A 49 15.17 8.65 -0.44
C ARG A 49 15.11 8.02 -1.83
N ILE A 50 14.66 6.76 -1.92
CA ILE A 50 14.47 6.08 -3.21
C ILE A 50 13.39 6.79 -4.03
N ALA A 51 12.26 7.15 -3.41
CA ALA A 51 11.18 7.87 -4.05
C ALA A 51 11.67 9.18 -4.70
N VAL A 52 12.47 9.97 -3.98
CA VAL A 52 13.03 11.23 -4.52
C VAL A 52 14.05 10.96 -5.63
N THR A 53 15.00 10.07 -5.39
CA THR A 53 16.14 9.87 -6.30
C THR A 53 15.78 9.12 -7.58
N LYS A 54 14.66 8.38 -7.60
CA LYS A 54 14.30 7.53 -8.74
C LYS A 54 12.91 7.74 -9.30
N PHE A 55 11.95 8.13 -8.47
CA PHE A 55 10.52 8.04 -8.83
C PHE A 55 9.80 9.39 -8.73
N GLY A 56 10.56 10.49 -8.65
CA GLY A 56 10.04 11.84 -8.79
C GLY A 56 9.29 12.37 -7.55
N ALA A 57 9.50 11.78 -6.37
CA ALA A 57 9.08 12.44 -5.15
C ALA A 57 9.85 13.77 -4.93
N ILE A 58 9.17 14.73 -4.32
CA ILE A 58 9.57 16.10 -4.09
C ILE A 58 9.90 16.26 -2.60
N MET A 59 11.15 16.65 -2.32
CA MET A 59 11.54 17.09 -0.98
C MET A 59 10.64 18.22 -0.51
N GLY A 60 10.09 18.11 0.69
CA GLY A 60 9.13 19.07 1.24
C GLY A 60 7.65 18.67 1.06
N GLN A 61 7.33 17.68 0.23
CA GLN A 61 5.96 17.22 0.03
C GLN A 61 5.70 15.92 0.81
N GLY A 62 5.12 16.04 2.01
CA GLY A 62 4.92 14.90 2.91
C GLY A 62 3.77 13.96 2.58
N VAL A 63 2.84 14.36 1.72
CA VAL A 63 1.53 13.72 1.52
C VAL A 63 1.20 13.60 0.03
N GLY A 64 0.54 12.49 -0.33
CA GLY A 64 -0.16 12.35 -1.61
C GLY A 64 0.76 12.07 -2.80
N LEU A 65 0.16 12.11 -3.99
CA LEU A 65 0.81 11.84 -5.27
C LEU A 65 1.83 12.94 -5.64
N GLN A 66 2.99 12.51 -6.11
CA GLN A 66 4.11 13.34 -6.57
C GLN A 66 5.02 12.53 -7.50
N GLY A 67 5.18 12.98 -8.74
CA GLY A 67 5.85 12.16 -9.77
C GLY A 67 5.17 10.79 -9.91
N GLN A 68 5.96 9.71 -9.91
CA GLN A 68 5.47 8.32 -9.84
C GLN A 68 5.55 7.76 -8.40
N SER A 69 5.30 8.61 -7.40
CA SER A 69 5.34 8.25 -5.98
C SER A 69 4.12 8.75 -5.23
N TYR A 70 3.70 8.03 -4.19
CA TYR A 70 2.65 8.46 -3.26
C TYR A 70 3.16 8.42 -1.82
N ALA A 71 3.10 9.55 -1.13
CA ALA A 71 3.63 9.70 0.23
C ALA A 71 2.54 9.50 1.29
N ILE A 72 2.80 8.64 2.28
CA ILE A 72 1.95 8.43 3.45
C ILE A 72 2.75 8.83 4.71
N PRO A 73 2.35 9.90 5.45
CA PRO A 73 3.00 10.27 6.71
C PRO A 73 2.88 9.19 7.80
N THR A 74 4.02 8.80 8.37
CA THR A 74 4.11 7.78 9.42
C THR A 74 4.95 8.21 10.62
N MET A 75 5.18 9.51 10.85
CA MET A 75 6.13 10.00 11.86
C MET A 75 5.54 11.08 12.80
N GLN A 76 4.22 11.19 12.87
CA GLN A 76 3.50 12.25 13.59
C GLN A 76 2.77 11.77 14.86
N GLY A 77 3.04 10.54 15.31
CA GLY A 77 2.37 9.94 16.47
C GLY A 77 2.25 8.43 16.33
N GLY A 78 1.24 7.83 16.98
CA GLY A 78 0.92 6.42 16.84
C GLY A 78 0.12 6.11 15.57
N VAL A 79 -0.29 4.84 15.44
CA VAL A 79 -1.03 4.31 14.27
C VAL A 79 -2.33 5.07 13.99
N GLU A 80 -2.96 5.63 15.03
CA GLU A 80 -4.16 6.47 14.94
C GLU A 80 -3.93 7.73 14.11
N THR A 81 -2.71 8.29 14.15
CA THR A 81 -2.35 9.47 13.35
C THR A 81 -2.01 9.13 11.89
N ILE A 82 -1.76 7.85 11.61
CA ILE A 82 -1.40 7.33 10.27
C ILE A 82 -2.66 6.94 9.51
N LYS A 83 -3.65 6.36 10.21
CA LYS A 83 -4.88 5.82 9.61
C LYS A 83 -5.57 6.79 8.63
N PRO A 84 -5.77 8.09 8.93
CA PRO A 84 -6.44 9.00 7.98
C PRO A 84 -5.73 9.10 6.63
N TYR A 85 -4.39 9.05 6.60
CA TYR A 85 -3.61 9.11 5.36
C TYR A 85 -3.65 7.80 4.58
N VAL A 86 -3.77 6.66 5.28
CA VAL A 86 -3.99 5.36 4.63
C VAL A 86 -5.39 5.30 4.02
N ASP A 87 -6.41 5.78 4.75
CA ASP A 87 -7.79 5.88 4.25
C ASP A 87 -7.86 6.80 3.01
N GLU A 88 -7.19 7.96 3.05
CA GLU A 88 -7.07 8.88 1.91
C GLU A 88 -6.39 8.21 0.70
N PHE A 89 -5.28 7.51 0.93
CA PHE A 89 -4.59 6.73 -0.11
C PHE A 89 -5.50 5.69 -0.76
N ILE A 90 -6.24 4.91 0.04
CA ILE A 90 -7.16 3.88 -0.47
C ILE A 90 -8.29 4.53 -1.27
N GLY A 91 -8.84 5.66 -0.80
CA GLY A 91 -9.82 6.46 -1.53
C GLY A 91 -9.28 6.96 -2.87
N PHE A 92 -8.07 7.51 -2.86
CA PHE A 92 -7.38 7.97 -4.07
C PHE A 92 -7.19 6.81 -5.07
N ALA A 93 -6.70 5.66 -4.61
CA ALA A 93 -6.46 4.51 -5.47
C ALA A 93 -7.74 4.01 -6.17
N LYS A 94 -8.88 4.04 -5.47
CA LYS A 94 -10.19 3.68 -6.04
C LYS A 94 -10.64 4.64 -7.14
N LEU A 95 -10.30 5.93 -7.02
CA LEU A 95 -10.63 6.95 -8.02
C LEU A 95 -9.69 6.94 -9.22
N HIS A 96 -8.53 6.30 -9.09
CA HIS A 96 -7.48 6.25 -10.10
C HIS A 96 -7.13 4.80 -10.52
N PRO A 97 -8.08 4.05 -11.13
CA PRO A 97 -7.86 2.67 -11.56
C PRO A 97 -6.80 2.53 -12.67
N GLU A 98 -6.41 3.63 -13.33
CA GLU A 98 -5.34 3.67 -14.32
C GLU A 98 -3.94 3.42 -13.73
N TYR A 99 -3.76 3.59 -12.42
CA TYR A 99 -2.49 3.37 -11.74
C TYR A 99 -2.46 2.06 -10.98
N LYS A 100 -1.27 1.48 -10.84
CA LYS A 100 -0.95 0.36 -9.94
C LYS A 100 -0.10 0.86 -8.79
N PHE A 101 -0.64 0.81 -7.59
CA PHE A 101 0.03 1.29 -6.39
C PHE A 101 0.85 0.17 -5.75
N LEU A 102 2.18 0.28 -5.86
CA LEU A 102 3.12 -0.66 -5.28
C LEU A 102 3.48 -0.20 -3.87
N VAL A 103 2.79 -0.77 -2.88
CA VAL A 103 2.96 -0.44 -1.47
C VAL A 103 4.21 -1.10 -0.90
N THR A 104 5.11 -0.28 -0.37
CA THR A 104 6.26 -0.75 0.42
C THR A 104 5.82 -1.12 1.84
N ARG A 105 6.74 -1.60 2.68
CA ARG A 105 6.51 -1.71 4.14
C ARG A 105 6.47 -0.33 4.80
N VAL A 106 5.44 0.46 4.44
CA VAL A 106 5.19 1.83 4.92
C VAL A 106 5.21 1.84 6.45
N GLY A 107 5.96 2.77 7.05
CA GLY A 107 6.07 2.86 8.52
C GLY A 107 7.01 1.84 9.18
N CYS A 108 7.33 0.71 8.55
CA CYS A 108 8.10 -0.37 9.20
C CYS A 108 9.63 -0.29 9.04
N GLY A 109 10.12 0.79 8.44
CA GLY A 109 11.54 1.11 8.34
C GLY A 109 11.98 2.08 9.43
N ILE A 110 12.27 3.32 9.02
CA ILE A 110 12.80 4.37 9.91
C ILE A 110 11.79 4.76 11.01
N ALA A 111 10.49 4.74 10.72
CA ALA A 111 9.46 5.08 11.70
C ALA A 111 9.29 4.01 12.79
N GLY A 112 9.81 2.79 12.58
CA GLY A 112 9.97 1.77 13.63
C GLY A 112 8.72 0.97 13.99
N PHE A 113 7.61 1.10 13.25
CA PHE A 113 6.44 0.27 13.49
C PHE A 113 6.66 -1.18 13.04
N THR A 114 6.00 -2.11 13.72
CA THR A 114 5.93 -3.50 13.28
C THR A 114 4.93 -3.68 12.15
N ASP A 115 5.06 -4.77 11.38
CA ASP A 115 4.06 -5.09 10.34
C ASP A 115 2.67 -5.30 10.98
N GLY A 116 2.60 -5.91 12.17
CA GLY A 116 1.36 -6.15 12.89
C GLY A 116 0.62 -4.89 13.37
N GLU A 117 1.33 -3.76 13.52
CA GLU A 117 0.78 -2.44 13.82
C GLU A 117 0.25 -1.72 12.57
N ILE A 118 0.98 -1.78 11.45
CA ILE A 118 0.62 -1.04 10.23
C ILE A 118 -0.35 -1.82 9.33
N ALA A 119 -0.12 -3.12 9.13
CA ALA A 119 -0.90 -3.92 8.18
C ALA A 119 -2.42 -3.83 8.40
N PRO A 120 -2.97 -3.81 9.65
CA PRO A 120 -4.40 -3.64 9.87
C PRO A 120 -5.00 -2.36 9.26
N LEU A 121 -4.22 -1.29 9.15
CA LEU A 121 -4.66 -0.03 8.52
C LEU A 121 -4.96 -0.22 7.03
N PHE A 122 -4.32 -1.19 6.38
CA PHE A 122 -4.48 -1.52 4.96
C PHE A 122 -5.49 -2.64 4.69
N SER A 123 -6.28 -3.07 5.69
CA SER A 123 -7.23 -4.19 5.53
C SER A 123 -8.20 -4.02 4.36
N GLU A 124 -8.70 -2.80 4.14
CA GLU A 124 -9.60 -2.51 3.02
C GLU A 124 -8.91 -2.59 1.65
N ALA A 125 -7.60 -2.36 1.58
CA ALA A 125 -6.84 -2.38 0.34
C ALA A 125 -6.84 -3.77 -0.34
N ILE A 126 -7.11 -4.85 0.39
CA ILE A 126 -7.30 -6.20 -0.17
C ILE A 126 -8.39 -6.21 -1.25
N ASN A 127 -9.43 -5.39 -1.08
CA ASN A 127 -10.57 -5.31 -1.98
C ASN A 127 -10.40 -4.27 -3.10
N VAL A 128 -9.24 -3.61 -3.17
CA VAL A 128 -8.96 -2.58 -4.18
C VAL A 128 -8.00 -3.16 -5.23
N ALA A 129 -8.51 -3.35 -6.45
CA ALA A 129 -7.87 -4.15 -7.49
C ALA A 129 -6.51 -3.64 -7.96
N ASN A 130 -6.24 -2.36 -7.78
CA ASN A 130 -5.00 -1.71 -8.23
C ASN A 130 -4.02 -1.38 -7.09
N ILE A 131 -4.28 -1.86 -5.86
CA ILE A 131 -3.32 -1.81 -4.77
C ILE A 131 -2.61 -3.16 -4.63
N TYR A 132 -1.29 -3.10 -4.57
CA TYR A 132 -0.40 -4.24 -4.35
C TYR A 132 0.26 -4.07 -2.98
N LEU A 133 0.03 -5.01 -2.06
CA LEU A 133 0.56 -4.92 -0.69
C LEU A 133 1.87 -5.70 -0.55
N PRO A 134 2.78 -5.32 0.35
CA PRO A 134 3.95 -6.14 0.64
C PRO A 134 3.51 -7.48 1.26
N GLN A 135 4.28 -8.54 1.01
CA GLN A 135 3.95 -9.89 1.49
C GLN A 135 3.75 -9.93 3.01
N GLU A 136 4.53 -9.16 3.75
CA GLU A 136 4.48 -9.06 5.20
C GLU A 136 3.12 -8.55 5.69
N PHE A 137 2.54 -7.55 5.01
CA PHE A 137 1.22 -7.03 5.38
C PHE A 137 0.13 -8.05 5.08
N LEU A 138 0.23 -8.75 3.95
CA LEU A 138 -0.70 -9.84 3.63
C LEU A 138 -0.61 -10.98 4.65
N ASN A 139 0.60 -11.33 5.11
CA ASN A 139 0.78 -12.34 6.15
C ASN A 139 0.08 -11.95 7.46
N GLU A 140 0.22 -10.70 7.90
CA GLU A 140 -0.47 -10.17 9.09
C GLU A 140 -1.99 -10.16 8.92
N LEU A 141 -2.48 -9.75 7.75
CA LEU A 141 -3.92 -9.68 7.45
C LEU A 141 -4.56 -11.07 7.36
N TYR A 142 -3.92 -12.03 6.70
CA TYR A 142 -4.45 -13.39 6.55
C TYR A 142 -4.23 -14.29 7.77
N SER A 143 -3.20 -14.05 8.58
CA SER A 143 -2.98 -14.80 9.82
C SER A 143 -4.06 -14.51 10.87
N LYS A 144 -4.53 -13.26 10.96
CA LYS A 144 -5.62 -12.86 11.87
C LYS A 144 -6.98 -13.42 11.46
N ASN A 145 -7.19 -13.70 10.17
CA ASN A 145 -8.41 -14.34 9.65
C ASN A 145 -8.47 -15.87 9.87
N ARG A 146 -7.40 -16.49 10.42
CA ARG A 146 -7.35 -17.94 10.72
C ARG A 146 -7.59 -18.30 12.19
N LYS A 147 -7.87 -17.33 13.07
CA LYS A 147 -8.33 -17.63 14.43
C LYS A 147 -9.83 -17.95 14.39
N ILE A 148 -10.14 -19.22 14.13
CA ILE A 148 -11.44 -19.86 14.40
C ILE A 148 -11.33 -20.53 15.77
#